data_AF-A0ABD6MCL5-F1
#
_entry.id   AF-A0ABD6MCL5-F1
#
_cell.length_a   1.000
_cell.length_b   1.000
_cell.length_c   1.000
_cell.angle_alpha   90.00
_cell.angle_beta   90.00
_cell.angle_gamma   90.00
#
_symmetry.space_group_name_H-M   'P 1'
#
loop_
_entity.id
_entity.type
_entity.pdbx_description
1 polymer ?
#
loop_
_entity_poly.entity_id
_entity_poly.type
_entity_poly.pdbx_seq_one_letter_code
_entity_poly.pdbx_strand_id
1 'polypeptide(L)'
;MRQAARRLRKRLGRRGQILLIFGIGKICWGVGFIVTPVTAAPGLTLLTDRCSLAAWAWLWITAGLACISCAFLRIGRDWLGFLAALAPPSVWALAYGYAAATGEYARGTTVAIWYLTSHCGVIMWAATVPEHSVPRRARKGKAP
;
A
#
# COMPACT_ATOMS: atom_id res chain seq x y z
N MET A 1 -24.58 4.57 -10.62
CA MET A 1 -23.17 4.59 -10.11
C MET A 1 -22.68 5.96 -9.63
N ARG A 2 -22.91 7.07 -10.36
CA ARG A 2 -22.41 8.42 -9.99
C ARG A 2 -22.83 8.92 -8.60
N GLN A 3 -24.04 8.59 -8.14
CA GLN A 3 -24.54 9.01 -6.82
C GLN A 3 -23.87 8.26 -5.66
N ALA A 4 -23.65 6.94 -5.80
CA ALA A 4 -22.94 6.13 -4.81
C ALA A 4 -21.49 6.62 -4.64
N ALA A 5 -20.78 6.88 -5.75
CA ALA A 5 -19.45 7.45 -5.73
C ALA A 5 -19.42 8.83 -5.06
N ARG A 6 -20.40 9.71 -5.31
CA ARG A 6 -20.50 11.02 -4.64
C ARG A 6 -20.75 10.89 -3.13
N ARG A 7 -21.62 9.97 -2.70
CA ARG A 7 -21.89 9.71 -1.27
C ARG A 7 -20.66 9.15 -0.55
N LEU A 8 -19.94 8.24 -1.22
CA LEU A 8 -18.69 7.67 -0.74
C LEU A 8 -17.62 8.76 -0.57
N ARG A 9 -17.41 9.59 -1.60
CA ARG A 9 -16.46 10.72 -1.54
C ARG A 9 -16.76 11.71 -0.42
N LYS A 10 -18.04 12.00 -0.14
CA LYS A 10 -18.45 12.87 0.97
C LYS A 10 -18.15 12.29 2.36
N ARG A 11 -18.07 10.97 2.51
CA ARG A 11 -17.84 10.30 3.81
C ARG A 11 -16.37 9.98 4.11
N LEU A 12 -15.53 9.77 3.09
CA LEU A 12 -14.18 9.22 3.25
C LEU A 12 -13.05 10.26 3.28
N GLY A 13 -13.32 11.53 2.98
CA GLY A 13 -12.25 12.51 2.78
C GLY A 13 -11.33 12.13 1.61
N ARG A 14 -10.14 12.74 1.54
CA ARG A 14 -9.17 12.44 0.47
C ARG A 14 -8.30 11.23 0.85
N ARG A 15 -7.89 11.14 2.12
CA ARG A 15 -7.03 10.04 2.59
C ARG A 15 -7.75 8.70 2.55
N GLY A 16 -9.03 8.66 2.91
CA GLY A 16 -9.85 7.45 2.77
C GLY A 16 -10.03 7.00 1.32
N GLN A 17 -10.15 7.94 0.36
CA GLN A 17 -10.18 7.58 -1.07
C GLN A 17 -8.88 6.94 -1.53
N ILE A 18 -7.74 7.47 -1.11
CA ILE A 18 -6.43 6.91 -1.43
C ILE A 18 -6.27 5.51 -0.83
N LEU A 19 -6.63 5.33 0.44
CA LEU A 19 -6.57 4.03 1.11
C LEU A 19 -7.48 2.99 0.44
N LEU A 20 -8.65 3.40 -0.06
CA LEU A 20 -9.51 2.52 -0.86
C LEU A 20 -8.84 2.11 -2.17
N ILE A 21 -8.25 3.05 -2.91
CA ILE A 21 -7.56 2.75 -4.17
C ILE A 21 -6.41 1.78 -3.92
N PHE A 22 -5.56 2.06 -2.93
CA PHE A 22 -4.48 1.17 -2.55
C PHE A 22 -4.98 -0.19 -2.08
N GLY A 23 -6.03 -0.22 -1.27
CA GLY A 23 -6.61 -1.44 -0.75
C GLY A 23 -7.16 -2.34 -1.84
N ILE A 24 -7.94 -1.79 -2.77
CA ILE A 24 -8.47 -2.51 -3.93
C ILE A 24 -7.33 -3.03 -4.81
N GLY A 25 -6.36 -2.18 -5.14
CA GLY A 25 -5.21 -2.58 -5.95
C GLY A 25 -4.45 -3.76 -5.35
N LYS A 26 -4.26 -3.75 -4.02
CA LYS A 26 -3.60 -4.84 -3.29
C LYS A 26 -4.40 -6.13 -3.31
N ILE A 27 -5.70 -6.07 -3.07
CA ILE A 27 -6.56 -7.26 -3.13
C ILE A 27 -6.54 -7.83 -4.54
N CYS A 28 -6.70 -7.01 -5.58
CA CYS A 28 -6.64 -7.47 -6.97
C CYS A 28 -5.31 -8.14 -7.29
N TRP A 29 -4.19 -7.55 -6.86
CA TRP A 29 -2.86 -8.13 -7.06
C TRP A 29 -2.69 -9.48 -6.34
N GLY A 30 -3.10 -9.56 -5.06
CA GLY A 30 -3.06 -10.80 -4.29
C GLY A 30 -3.97 -11.89 -4.89
N VAL A 31 -5.21 -11.56 -5.21
CA VAL A 31 -6.14 -12.50 -5.88
C VAL A 31 -5.55 -13.00 -7.19
N GLY A 32 -4.85 -12.15 -7.94
CA GLY A 32 -4.13 -12.55 -9.15
C GLY A 32 -3.15 -13.71 -8.92
N PHE A 33 -2.39 -13.69 -7.83
CA PHE A 33 -1.48 -14.79 -7.47
C PHE A 33 -2.20 -16.10 -7.10
N ILE A 34 -3.45 -16.03 -6.63
CA ILE A 34 -4.25 -17.21 -6.27
C ILE A 34 -4.93 -17.79 -7.50
N VAL A 35 -5.58 -16.94 -8.31
CA VAL A 35 -6.35 -17.35 -9.49
C VAL A 35 -5.43 -17.77 -10.63
N THR A 36 -4.29 -17.09 -10.78
CA THR A 36 -3.29 -17.39 -11.81
C THR A 36 -1.94 -17.65 -11.14
N PRO A 37 -1.73 -18.86 -10.60
CA PRO A 37 -0.48 -19.20 -9.92
C PRO A 37 0.71 -19.06 -10.86
N VAL A 38 1.66 -18.23 -10.47
CA VAL A 38 2.91 -18.05 -11.21
C VAL A 38 3.88 -19.14 -10.75
N THR A 39 4.34 -19.98 -11.69
CA THR A 39 5.24 -21.10 -11.41
C THR A 39 6.71 -20.70 -11.35
N ALA A 40 7.07 -19.58 -11.97
CA ALA A 40 8.42 -19.02 -11.93
C ALA A 40 8.37 -17.51 -11.65
N ALA A 41 8.97 -17.07 -10.56
CA ALA A 41 9.09 -15.65 -10.21
C ALA A 41 10.57 -15.27 -10.02
N PRO A 42 11.28 -14.95 -11.12
CA PRO A 42 12.69 -14.55 -11.06
C PRO A 42 12.91 -13.40 -10.08
N GLY A 43 13.91 -13.53 -9.20
CA GLY A 43 14.25 -12.52 -8.20
C GLY A 43 13.38 -12.50 -6.94
N LEU A 44 12.45 -13.44 -6.78
CA LEU A 44 11.66 -13.64 -5.56
C LEU A 44 12.02 -14.93 -4.82
N THR A 45 13.14 -15.59 -5.18
CA THR A 45 13.56 -16.87 -4.60
C THR A 45 13.65 -16.83 -3.08
N LEU A 46 14.17 -15.73 -2.52
CA LEU A 46 14.18 -15.49 -1.07
C LEU A 46 12.80 -15.65 -0.41
N LEU A 47 11.73 -15.25 -1.10
CA LEU A 47 10.35 -15.40 -0.62
C LEU A 47 9.81 -16.81 -0.89
N THR A 48 10.10 -17.36 -2.08
CA THR A 48 9.55 -18.64 -2.53
C THR A 48 10.21 -19.86 -1.90
N ASP A 49 11.43 -19.72 -1.38
CA ASP A 49 12.13 -20.78 -0.64
C ASP A 49 11.43 -21.16 0.67
N ARG A 50 10.68 -20.20 1.26
CA ARG A 50 9.98 -20.40 2.53
C ARG A 50 8.49 -20.66 2.35
N CYS A 51 7.85 -19.94 1.43
CA CYS A 51 6.40 -19.99 1.24
C CYS A 51 6.05 -19.79 -0.23
N SER A 52 5.00 -20.45 -0.72
CA SER A 52 4.52 -20.24 -2.09
C SER A 52 4.03 -18.80 -2.30
N LEU A 53 4.02 -18.34 -3.56
CA LEU A 53 3.45 -17.03 -3.90
C LEU A 53 1.96 -16.92 -3.53
N ALA A 54 1.24 -18.05 -3.48
CA ALA A 54 -0.14 -18.10 -2.99
C ALA A 54 -0.25 -17.81 -1.49
N ALA A 55 0.71 -18.25 -0.66
CA ALA A 55 0.77 -17.82 0.74
C ALA A 55 1.08 -16.33 0.87
N TRP A 56 2.03 -15.84 0.07
CA TRP A 56 2.36 -14.41 0.00
C TRP A 56 1.23 -13.54 -0.58
N ALA A 57 0.32 -14.11 -1.37
CA ALA A 57 -0.89 -13.45 -1.83
C ALA A 57 -1.78 -12.98 -0.68
N TRP A 58 -1.86 -13.77 0.40
CA TRP A 58 -2.62 -13.39 1.59
C TRP A 58 -2.06 -12.16 2.29
N LEU A 59 -0.75 -11.91 2.24
CA LEU A 59 -0.17 -10.66 2.73
C LEU A 59 -0.75 -9.45 1.97
N TRP A 60 -0.86 -9.55 0.63
CA TRP A 60 -1.48 -8.49 -0.17
C TRP A 60 -2.97 -8.31 0.13
N ILE A 61 -3.72 -9.42 0.23
CA ILE A 61 -5.16 -9.39 0.48
C ILE A 61 -5.45 -8.81 1.86
N THR A 62 -4.78 -9.29 2.91
CA THR A 62 -4.99 -8.83 4.29
C THR A 62 -4.56 -7.38 4.47
N ALA A 63 -3.43 -6.97 3.88
CA ALA A 63 -3.02 -5.57 3.83
C ALA A 63 -4.07 -4.70 3.12
N GLY A 64 -4.60 -5.17 2.00
CA GLY A 64 -5.64 -4.46 1.25
C GLY A 64 -6.95 -4.32 2.05
N LEU A 65 -7.38 -5.36 2.74
CA LEU A 65 -8.53 -5.32 3.64
C LEU A 65 -8.32 -4.36 4.81
N ALA A 66 -7.11 -4.32 5.38
CA ALA A 66 -6.75 -3.36 6.41
C ALA A 66 -6.78 -1.92 5.89
N CYS A 67 -6.29 -1.66 4.66
CA CYS A 67 -6.41 -0.35 4.02
C CYS A 67 -7.86 0.06 3.83
N ILE A 68 -8.71 -0.83 3.30
CA ILE A 68 -10.14 -0.57 3.09
C ILE A 68 -10.83 -0.27 4.42
N SER A 69 -10.55 -1.07 5.47
CA SER A 69 -11.13 -0.86 6.80
C SER A 69 -10.69 0.49 7.38
N CYS A 70 -9.41 0.82 7.26
CA CYS A 70 -8.85 2.09 7.72
C CYS A 70 -9.34 3.29 6.92
N ALA A 71 -9.77 3.10 5.67
CA ALA A 71 -10.31 4.17 4.86
C ALA A 71 -11.53 4.83 5.52
N PHE A 72 -12.35 4.04 6.23
CA PHE A 72 -13.56 4.51 6.92
C PHE A 72 -13.29 5.05 8.33
N LEU A 73 -12.05 4.99 8.82
CA LEU A 73 -11.69 5.52 10.14
C LEU A 73 -11.56 7.05 10.11
N ARG A 74 -11.71 7.67 11.28
CA ARG A 74 -11.50 9.11 11.46
C ARG A 74 -10.06 9.49 11.14
N ILE A 75 -9.88 10.67 10.53
CA ILE A 75 -8.59 11.29 10.23
C ILE A 75 -7.71 11.31 11.48
N GLY A 76 -6.50 10.73 11.39
CA GLY A 76 -5.56 10.57 12.50
C GLY A 76 -5.44 9.14 13.03
N ARG A 77 -6.40 8.25 12.74
CA ARG A 77 -6.31 6.80 13.01
C ARG A 77 -6.03 5.98 11.75
N ASP A 78 -5.97 6.64 10.60
CA ASP A 78 -5.74 6.08 9.27
C ASP A 78 -4.28 5.69 9.00
N TRP A 79 -3.35 6.02 9.91
CA TRP A 79 -1.93 5.69 9.80
C TRP A 79 -1.67 4.18 9.70
N LEU A 80 -2.47 3.36 10.41
CA LEU A 80 -2.41 1.90 10.31
C LEU A 80 -2.72 1.41 8.89
N GLY A 81 -3.64 2.09 8.20
CA GLY A 81 -3.98 1.78 6.81
C GLY A 81 -2.82 2.07 5.85
N PHE A 82 -2.06 3.15 6.09
CA PHE A 82 -0.87 3.48 5.29
C PHE A 82 0.31 2.54 5.60
N LEU A 83 0.48 2.11 6.85
CA LEU A 83 1.49 1.09 7.19
C LEU A 83 1.15 -0.26 6.56
N ALA A 84 -0.11 -0.69 6.65
CA ALA A 84 -0.58 -1.87 5.95
C ALA A 84 -0.38 -1.74 4.44
N ALA A 85 -0.59 -0.54 3.88
CA ALA A 85 -0.33 -0.29 2.47
C ALA A 85 1.15 -0.46 2.11
N LEU A 86 2.07 -0.15 3.02
CA LEU A 86 3.51 -0.17 2.77
C LEU A 86 4.11 -1.57 2.88
N ALA A 87 3.57 -2.42 3.77
CA ALA A 87 4.17 -3.70 4.11
C ALA A 87 4.41 -4.63 2.89
N PRO A 88 3.42 -4.92 2.02
CA PRO A 88 3.67 -5.78 0.86
C PRO A 88 4.76 -5.22 -0.10
N PRO A 89 4.68 -3.99 -0.63
CA PRO A 89 5.70 -3.51 -1.56
C PRO A 89 7.08 -3.38 -0.93
N SER A 90 7.20 -3.15 0.38
CA SER A 90 8.50 -3.19 1.07
C SER A 90 9.12 -4.59 1.08
N VAL A 91 8.32 -5.63 1.34
CA VAL A 91 8.82 -7.03 1.29
C VAL A 91 9.31 -7.38 -0.13
N TRP A 92 8.59 -6.95 -1.17
CA TRP A 92 9.02 -7.18 -2.56
C TRP A 92 10.27 -6.38 -2.92
N ALA A 93 10.36 -5.12 -2.49
CA ALA A 93 11.55 -4.31 -2.71
C ALA A 93 12.80 -4.94 -2.07
N LEU A 94 12.68 -5.48 -0.84
CA LEU A 94 13.75 -6.18 -0.16
C LEU A 94 14.15 -7.48 -0.85
N ALA A 95 13.17 -8.28 -1.30
CA ALA A 95 13.44 -9.52 -2.03
C ALA A 95 14.20 -9.26 -3.35
N TYR A 96 13.75 -8.30 -4.14
CA TYR A 96 14.43 -7.92 -5.38
C TYR A 96 15.80 -7.25 -5.13
N GLY A 97 15.93 -6.48 -4.05
CA GLY A 97 17.20 -5.90 -3.64
C GLY A 97 18.21 -6.97 -3.20
N TYR A 98 17.75 -8.00 -2.50
CA TYR A 98 18.57 -9.16 -2.16
C TYR A 98 19.01 -9.91 -3.42
N ALA A 99 18.09 -10.22 -4.33
CA ALA A 99 18.40 -10.89 -5.59
C ALA A 99 19.36 -10.09 -6.48
N ALA A 100 19.37 -8.75 -6.35
CA ALA A 100 20.35 -7.89 -6.99
C ALA A 100 21.73 -8.01 -6.35
N ALA A 101 21.78 -7.99 -5.01
CA ALA A 101 23.03 -8.09 -4.26
C ALA A 101 23.71 -9.46 -4.42
N THR A 102 22.94 -10.53 -4.60
CA THR A 102 23.45 -11.89 -4.85
C THR A 102 23.74 -12.18 -6.32
N GLY A 103 23.40 -11.27 -7.25
CA GLY A 103 23.53 -11.48 -8.69
C GLY A 103 22.54 -12.48 -9.28
N GLU A 104 21.56 -12.93 -8.50
CA GLU A 104 20.55 -13.90 -8.91
C GLU A 104 19.60 -13.35 -9.98
N TYR A 105 19.33 -12.05 -9.94
CA TYR A 105 18.44 -11.42 -10.89
C TYR A 105 19.01 -10.11 -11.41
N ALA A 106 19.39 -10.10 -12.69
CA ALA A 106 20.00 -8.96 -13.36
C ALA A 106 19.14 -7.68 -13.29
N ARG A 107 17.81 -7.82 -13.24
CA ARG A 107 16.88 -6.69 -13.12
C ARG A 107 16.51 -6.36 -11.67
N GLY A 108 17.09 -7.05 -10.69
CA GLY A 108 16.75 -6.91 -9.26
C GLY A 108 16.83 -5.46 -8.78
N THR A 109 17.93 -4.76 -9.08
CA THR A 109 18.11 -3.35 -8.68
C THR A 109 17.02 -2.46 -9.27
N THR A 110 16.76 -2.58 -10.57
CA THR A 110 15.74 -1.77 -11.25
C THR A 110 14.34 -2.04 -10.70
N VAL A 111 14.01 -3.30 -10.44
CA VAL A 111 12.70 -3.69 -9.89
C VAL A 111 12.57 -3.26 -8.42
N ALA A 112 13.62 -3.38 -7.62
CA ALA A 112 13.64 -2.91 -6.24
C ALA A 112 13.44 -1.40 -6.16
N ILE A 113 14.17 -0.62 -6.96
CA ILE A 113 14.01 0.83 -7.06
C ILE A 113 12.61 1.18 -7.55
N TRP A 114 12.07 0.43 -8.52
CA TRP A 114 10.72 0.64 -8.99
C TRP A 114 9.69 0.45 -7.87
N TYR A 115 9.75 -0.62 -7.07
CA TYR A 115 8.86 -0.80 -5.91
C TYR A 115 9.03 0.33 -4.88
N LEU A 116 10.28 0.71 -4.56
CA LEU A 116 10.56 1.77 -3.60
C LEU A 116 9.99 3.12 -4.04
N THR A 117 10.13 3.47 -5.32
CA THR A 117 9.71 4.79 -5.82
C THR A 117 8.22 4.83 -6.14
N SER A 118 7.71 3.87 -6.91
CA SER A 118 6.33 3.86 -7.41
C SER A 118 5.30 3.40 -6.38
N HIS A 119 5.67 2.55 -5.43
CA HIS A 119 4.76 2.07 -4.39
C HIS A 119 5.08 2.73 -3.06
N CYS A 120 6.25 2.46 -2.48
CA CYS A 120 6.58 2.95 -1.15
C CYS A 120 6.60 4.48 -1.09
N GLY A 121 7.28 5.12 -2.06
CA GLY A 121 7.36 6.57 -2.18
C GLY A 121 5.98 7.22 -2.35
N VAL A 122 5.14 6.68 -3.23
CA VAL A 122 3.78 7.19 -3.45
C VAL A 122 2.90 6.99 -2.21
N ILE A 123 3.02 5.87 -1.50
CA ILE A 123 2.28 5.61 -0.26
C ILE A 123 2.73 6.59 0.84
N MET A 124 4.04 6.78 1.02
CA MET A 124 4.59 7.71 2.01
C MET A 124 4.21 9.16 1.69
N TRP A 125 4.31 9.56 0.43
CA TRP A 125 3.84 10.87 -0.03
C TRP A 125 2.35 11.04 0.27
N ALA A 126 1.52 10.06 -0.11
CA ALA A 126 0.09 10.12 0.15
C ALA A 126 -0.25 10.17 1.65
N ALA A 127 0.57 9.55 2.50
CA ALA A 127 0.45 9.63 3.94
C ALA A 127 0.80 11.04 4.47
N THR A 128 1.69 11.79 3.83
CA THR A 128 2.08 13.14 4.28
C THR A 128 1.21 14.26 3.71
N VAL A 129 0.51 14.07 2.58
CA VAL A 129 -0.29 15.16 2.00
C VAL A 129 -1.48 15.52 2.90
N PRO A 130 -1.59 16.79 3.37
CA PRO A 130 -2.69 17.24 4.22
C PRO A 130 -4.04 17.23 3.49
N GLU A 131 -5.12 16.86 4.17
CA GLU A 131 -6.47 16.99 3.60
C GLU A 131 -6.80 18.47 3.35
N HIS A 132 -7.33 18.78 2.16
CA HIS A 132 -7.72 20.16 1.85
C HIS A 132 -8.88 20.59 2.77
N SER A 133 -8.74 21.79 3.35
CA SER A 133 -9.72 22.50 4.19
C SER A 133 -10.09 21.85 5.53
N VAL A 134 -9.12 21.80 6.45
CA VAL A 134 -9.44 22.09 7.86
C VAL A 134 -8.77 23.43 8.17
N PRO A 135 -9.51 24.50 8.49
CA PRO A 135 -8.91 25.71 9.03
C PRO A 135 -8.05 25.28 10.23
N ARG A 136 -6.77 25.60 10.20
CA ARG A 136 -5.84 25.36 11.30
C ARG A 136 -6.51 25.94 12.55
N ARG A 137 -6.94 25.09 13.49
CA ARG A 137 -7.64 25.54 14.70
C ARG A 137 -6.76 26.61 15.33
N ALA A 138 -7.20 27.87 15.27
CA ALA A 138 -6.45 28.98 15.82
C ALA A 138 -6.14 28.62 17.26
N ARG A 139 -4.84 28.50 17.58
CA ARG A 139 -4.37 28.31 18.94
C ARG A 139 -4.97 29.47 19.71
N LYS A 140 -5.93 29.22 20.62
CA LYS A 140 -6.47 30.24 21.52
C LYS A 140 -5.26 30.79 22.29
N GLY A 141 -4.69 31.88 21.81
CA GLY A 141 -3.73 32.65 22.56
C GLY A 141 -4.45 33.14 23.79
N LYS A 142 -3.95 32.76 24.96
CA LYS A 142 -4.32 33.45 26.20
C LYS A 142 -3.85 34.89 26.00
N ALA A 143 -4.81 35.82 25.91
CA ALA A 143 -4.48 37.23 26.03
C ALA A 143 -3.98 37.50 27.46
N PRO A 144 -2.98 38.38 27.63
CA PRO A 144 -2.46 38.79 28.94
C PRO A 144 -3.50 39.57 29.75
#